data_AF-A0A7W9Y3W3-F1
#
_entry.id   AF-A0A7W9Y3W3-F1
#
_cell.length_a   1.000
_cell.length_b   1.000
_cell.length_c   1.000
_cell.angle_alpha   90.00
_cell.angle_beta   90.00
_cell.angle_gamma   90.00
#
_symmetry.space_group_name_H-M   'P 1'
#
loop_
_entity.id
_entity.type
_entity.pdbx_description
1 polymer ?
#
loop_
_entity_poly.entity_id
_entity_poly.type
_entity_poly.pdbx_seq_one_letter_code
_entity_poly.pdbx_strand_id
1 'polypeptide(L)'
;MSFISTHMAKLPLLILLPLLSACVEGGPPSGPGGYYPPPRPDRGPQMCTMDYRPVCGERGGRLETFGNSCQANARGFRVIGSGECRGSGRPDRPDWDRPGRPDRPDWDRPGRPDRPDWDRPGNPGRPQPGGICTREYRPVCGQRGGRTQTFPNACEANNAGFGIISSGECRR
;
A
#
# COMPACT_ATOMS: atom_id res chain seq x y z
N MET A 1 -58.69 9.58 57.40
CA MET A 1 -59.00 8.59 56.33
C MET A 1 -58.42 9.14 55.03
N SER A 2 -57.90 8.26 54.17
CA SER A 2 -57.48 8.53 52.77
C SER A 2 -56.02 8.94 52.49
N PHE A 3 -55.05 8.04 52.76
CA PHE A 3 -53.75 8.01 52.04
C PHE A 3 -53.40 6.64 51.43
N ILE A 4 -54.29 5.64 51.55
CA ILE A 4 -53.99 4.24 51.19
C ILE A 4 -54.39 3.91 49.73
N SER A 5 -55.09 4.82 49.02
CA SER A 5 -55.78 4.46 47.76
C SER A 5 -54.95 4.53 46.48
N THR A 6 -53.75 5.13 46.46
CA THR A 6 -52.98 5.33 45.21
C THR A 6 -51.88 4.28 44.97
N HIS A 7 -51.57 3.42 45.94
CA HIS A 7 -50.47 2.46 45.82
C HIS A 7 -50.89 1.06 45.36
N MET A 8 -52.18 0.69 45.43
CA MET A 8 -52.62 -0.66 45.05
C MET A 8 -52.65 -0.90 43.53
N ALA A 9 -52.74 0.14 42.71
CA ALA A 9 -52.79 -0.02 41.25
C ALA A 9 -51.43 -0.28 40.58
N LYS A 10 -50.31 -0.09 41.30
CA LYS A 10 -48.94 -0.29 40.77
C LYS A 10 -48.25 -1.55 41.29
N LEU A 11 -48.89 -2.26 42.24
CA LEU A 11 -48.35 -3.50 42.80
C LEU A 11 -48.15 -4.64 41.79
N PRO A 12 -49.02 -4.88 40.78
CA PRO A 12 -48.80 -6.01 39.87
C PRO A 12 -47.62 -5.78 38.91
N LEU A 13 -47.22 -4.53 38.66
CA LEU A 13 -46.10 -4.20 37.78
C LEU A 13 -44.74 -4.45 38.46
N LEU A 14 -44.64 -4.24 39.77
CA LEU A 14 -43.41 -4.46 40.54
C LEU A 14 -43.11 -5.94 40.81
N ILE A 15 -44.13 -6.81 40.78
CA ILE A 15 -43.98 -8.25 40.98
C ILE A 15 -43.44 -8.96 39.72
N LEU A 16 -43.54 -8.35 38.54
CA LEU A 16 -43.04 -8.89 37.27
C LEU A 16 -41.59 -8.49 36.94
N LEU A 17 -41.04 -7.46 37.59
CA LEU A 17 -39.65 -7.02 37.38
C LEU A 17 -38.56 -8.07 37.70
N PRO A 18 -38.66 -8.94 38.73
CA PRO A 18 -37.59 -9.89 39.04
C PRO A 18 -37.60 -11.12 38.11
N LEU A 19 -38.66 -11.35 37.33
CA LEU A 19 -38.76 -12.46 36.37
C LEU A 19 -37.93 -12.23 35.10
N LEU A 20 -37.51 -10.98 34.83
CA LEU A 20 -36.59 -10.65 33.73
C LEU A 20 -35.10 -10.82 34.09
N SER A 21 -34.79 -11.20 35.34
CA SER A 21 -33.41 -11.35 35.83
C SER A 21 -32.83 -12.78 35.67
N ALA A 22 -33.56 -13.70 35.03
CA ALA A 22 -33.16 -15.11 34.92
C ALA A 22 -32.58 -15.48 33.54
N CYS A 23 -31.63 -14.68 33.05
CA CYS A 23 -30.69 -15.10 32.00
C CYS A 23 -29.29 -14.65 32.39
N VAL A 24 -28.71 -15.25 33.46
CA VAL A 24 -27.26 -15.30 33.54
C VAL A 24 -26.85 -16.47 32.66
N GLU A 25 -26.29 -16.19 31.48
CA GLU A 25 -25.54 -17.21 30.73
C GLU A 25 -24.50 -17.76 31.69
N GLY A 26 -24.68 -19.03 32.08
CA GLY A 26 -23.66 -19.76 32.81
C GLY A 26 -22.39 -19.73 31.98
N GLY A 27 -21.45 -18.88 32.38
CA GLY A 27 -20.09 -18.93 31.86
C GLY A 27 -19.55 -20.35 32.01
N PRO A 28 -18.71 -20.81 31.07
CA PRO A 28 -18.29 -22.21 31.00
C PRO A 28 -17.69 -22.65 32.34
N PRO A 29 -17.92 -23.91 32.76
CA PRO A 29 -17.38 -24.42 34.00
C PRO A 29 -15.87 -24.22 34.00
N SER A 30 -15.39 -23.40 34.93
CA SER A 30 -13.97 -23.23 35.18
C SER A 30 -13.46 -24.50 35.85
N GLY A 31 -13.29 -25.56 35.06
CA GLY A 31 -12.59 -26.76 35.50
C GLY A 31 -11.16 -26.39 35.92
N PRO A 32 -10.52 -27.17 36.80
CA PRO A 32 -9.12 -26.98 37.17
C PRO A 32 -8.24 -27.39 35.97
N GLY A 33 -8.10 -26.50 35.00
CA GLY A 33 -7.36 -26.80 33.76
C GLY A 33 -7.43 -25.73 32.67
N GLY A 34 -7.86 -24.50 32.98
CA GLY A 34 -7.86 -23.41 32.00
C GLY A 34 -6.45 -23.02 31.61
N TYR A 35 -6.07 -23.26 30.35
CA TYR A 35 -4.89 -22.64 29.76
C TYR A 35 -5.16 -21.13 29.66
N TYR A 36 -4.73 -20.37 30.67
CA TYR A 36 -4.65 -18.92 30.55
C TYR A 36 -3.45 -18.60 29.65
N PRO A 37 -3.65 -18.02 28.46
CA PRO A 37 -2.52 -17.52 27.70
C PRO A 37 -1.79 -16.49 28.58
N PRO A 38 -0.45 -16.54 28.64
CA PRO A 38 0.29 -15.59 29.44
C PRO A 38 -0.09 -14.17 29.00
N PRO A 39 -0.22 -13.22 29.95
CA PRO A 39 -0.41 -11.82 29.60
C PRO A 39 0.68 -11.44 28.61
N ARG A 40 0.27 -10.88 27.46
CA ARG A 40 1.22 -10.42 26.46
C ARG A 40 2.13 -9.42 27.17
N PRO A 41 3.46 -9.59 27.13
CA PRO A 41 4.36 -8.67 27.81
C PRO A 41 4.04 -7.26 27.32
N ASP A 42 3.71 -6.37 28.25
CA ASP A 42 3.56 -4.96 27.98
C ASP A 42 4.89 -4.49 27.39
N ARG A 43 4.93 -4.38 26.07
CA ARG A 43 6.03 -3.70 25.39
C ARG A 43 5.93 -2.27 25.85
N GLY A 44 6.74 -1.94 26.87
CA GLY A 44 6.96 -0.59 27.33
C GLY A 44 7.32 0.34 26.17
N PRO A 45 7.45 1.65 26.42
CA PRO A 45 7.68 2.63 25.36
C PRO A 45 8.86 2.21 24.47
N GLN A 46 8.55 1.82 23.23
CA GLN A 46 9.54 1.34 22.26
C GLN A 46 10.35 2.54 21.75
N MET A 47 11.63 2.58 22.08
CA MET A 47 12.54 3.62 21.58
C MET A 47 12.98 3.27 20.15
N CYS A 48 12.68 4.14 19.19
CA CYS A 48 13.05 3.94 17.79
C CYS A 48 14.14 4.92 17.35
N THR A 49 15.09 4.42 16.55
CA THR A 49 16.07 5.27 15.88
C THR A 49 15.41 6.16 14.83
N MET A 50 16.04 7.29 14.52
CA MET A 50 15.63 8.21 13.44
C MET A 50 16.08 7.76 12.05
N ASP A 51 16.55 6.52 11.94
CA ASP A 51 16.93 5.89 10.69
C ASP A 51 15.71 5.72 9.77
N TYR A 52 15.80 6.24 8.55
CA TYR A 52 14.71 6.24 7.58
C TYR A 52 14.89 5.10 6.56
N ARG A 53 14.12 4.03 6.78
CA ARG A 53 14.03 2.84 5.92
C ARG A 53 12.55 2.47 5.80
N PRO A 54 11.81 3.11 4.89
CA PRO A 54 10.35 3.09 4.93
C PRO A 54 9.79 1.69 4.76
N VAL A 55 8.67 1.42 5.43
CA VAL A 55 7.94 0.15 5.36
C VAL A 55 6.44 0.38 5.25
N CYS A 56 5.76 -0.56 4.59
CA CYS A 56 4.31 -0.59 4.52
C CYS A 56 3.80 -1.51 5.63
N GLY A 57 3.05 -0.94 6.57
CA GLY A 57 2.43 -1.65 7.68
C GLY A 57 0.93 -1.82 7.48
N GLU A 58 0.39 -2.93 7.97
CA GLU A 58 -1.03 -3.23 7.99
C GLU A 58 -1.55 -3.39 9.43
N ARG A 59 -2.69 -2.77 9.71
CA ARG A 59 -3.45 -3.00 10.95
C ARG A 59 -4.94 -2.88 10.69
N GLY A 60 -5.67 -3.98 10.90
CA GLY A 60 -7.13 -4.02 10.74
C GLY A 60 -7.61 -3.58 9.35
N GLY A 61 -6.93 -4.03 8.29
CA GLY A 61 -7.25 -3.67 6.89
C GLY A 61 -6.80 -2.28 6.46
N ARG A 62 -6.19 -1.48 7.35
CA ARG A 62 -5.60 -0.17 7.00
C ARG A 62 -4.12 -0.33 6.69
N LEU A 63 -3.70 0.27 5.57
CA LEU A 63 -2.30 0.37 5.17
C LEU A 63 -1.74 1.75 5.51
N GLU A 64 -0.58 1.78 6.16
CA GLU A 64 0.12 3.02 6.51
C GLU A 64 1.62 2.87 6.28
N THR A 65 2.24 3.93 5.76
CA THR A 65 3.69 4.01 5.57
C THR A 65 4.35 4.50 6.86
N PHE A 66 5.37 3.78 7.31
CA PHE A 66 6.18 4.16 8.47
C PHE A 66 7.61 4.49 8.05
N GLY A 67 8.26 5.42 8.77
CA GLY A 67 9.65 5.80 8.49
C GLY A 67 10.65 4.65 8.69
N ASN A 68 10.34 3.70 9.58
CA ASN A 68 11.05 2.44 9.70
C ASN A 68 10.20 1.34 10.36
N SER A 69 10.72 0.11 10.36
CA SER A 69 10.07 -1.05 10.98
C SER A 69 9.87 -0.92 12.48
N CYS A 70 10.77 -0.24 13.20
CA CYS A 70 10.58 0.01 14.64
C CYS A 70 9.31 0.84 14.88
N GLN A 71 9.14 1.94 14.15
CA GLN A 71 7.97 2.81 14.28
C GLN A 71 6.66 2.08 13.93
N ALA A 72 6.66 1.22 12.90
CA ALA A 72 5.51 0.39 12.55
C ALA A 72 5.13 -0.56 13.71
N ASN A 73 6.12 -1.28 14.25
CA ASN A 73 5.91 -2.22 15.35
C ASN A 73 5.50 -1.54 16.66
N ALA A 74 6.08 -0.37 16.97
CA ALA A 74 5.73 0.44 18.13
C ALA A 74 4.27 0.90 18.09
N ARG A 75 3.75 1.17 16.87
CA ARG A 75 2.34 1.51 16.64
C ARG A 75 1.44 0.28 16.44
N GLY A 76 1.97 -0.94 16.55
CA GLY A 76 1.22 -2.18 16.43
C GLY A 76 0.81 -2.54 14.99
N PHE A 77 1.48 -1.99 13.98
CA PHE A 77 1.30 -2.40 12.59
C PHE A 77 2.19 -3.58 12.25
N ARG A 78 1.65 -4.55 11.49
CA ARG A 78 2.42 -5.65 10.93
C ARG A 78 3.05 -5.19 9.62
N VAL A 79 4.38 -5.26 9.51
CA VAL A 79 5.05 -4.94 8.25
C VAL A 79 4.72 -6.00 7.20
N ILE A 80 4.16 -5.58 6.07
CA ILE A 80 3.78 -6.46 4.94
C ILE A 80 4.67 -6.24 3.71
N GLY A 81 5.43 -5.14 3.65
CA GLY A 81 6.32 -4.83 2.55
C GLY A 81 7.37 -3.79 2.88
N SER A 82 8.49 -3.85 2.17
CA SER A 82 9.54 -2.83 2.19
C SER A 82 9.15 -1.64 1.31
N GLY A 83 9.47 -0.42 1.74
CA GLY A 83 9.07 0.81 1.07
C GLY A 83 7.69 1.30 1.47
N GLU A 84 7.25 2.39 0.87
CA GLU A 84 5.95 3.01 1.15
C GLU A 84 4.78 2.17 0.61
N CYS A 85 3.60 2.29 1.24
CA CYS A 85 2.40 1.62 0.78
C CYS A 85 1.96 2.16 -0.59
N ARG A 86 1.76 1.26 -1.56
CA ARG A 86 1.23 1.59 -2.88
C ARG A 86 -0.28 1.87 -2.74
N GLY A 87 -0.67 3.14 -2.75
CA GLY A 87 -2.09 3.55 -2.72
C GLY A 87 -2.58 4.14 -1.39
N SER A 88 -1.72 4.40 -0.41
CA SER A 88 -2.10 5.08 0.85
C SER A 88 -2.20 6.61 0.68
N GLY A 89 -2.85 7.06 -0.39
CA GLY A 89 -3.31 8.43 -0.53
C GLY A 89 -4.70 8.56 0.08
N ARG A 90 -4.77 8.79 1.40
CA ARG A 90 -5.94 9.22 2.19
C ARG A 90 -7.20 8.31 2.15
N PRO A 91 -7.65 7.74 3.28
CA PRO A 91 -9.08 7.50 3.45
C PRO A 91 -9.78 8.87 3.61
N ASP A 92 -11.05 8.97 3.26
CA ASP A 92 -11.92 10.16 3.44
C ASP A 92 -12.13 11.05 2.21
N ARG A 93 -12.29 10.46 1.01
CA ARG A 93 -13.20 11.05 0.03
C ARG A 93 -14.14 9.97 -0.50
N PRO A 94 -15.47 10.05 -0.25
CA PRO A 94 -16.43 9.30 -1.03
C PRO A 94 -16.26 9.75 -2.48
N ASP A 95 -15.87 8.82 -3.34
CA ASP A 95 -15.66 9.06 -4.75
C ASP A 95 -17.03 9.15 -5.46
N TRP A 96 -17.73 10.28 -5.30
CA TRP A 96 -18.96 10.56 -6.04
C TRP A 96 -18.72 11.31 -7.36
N ASP A 97 -17.46 11.64 -7.70
CA ASP A 97 -17.11 12.45 -8.87
C ASP A 97 -16.07 11.79 -9.80
N ARG A 98 -15.87 10.47 -9.73
CA ARG A 98 -15.14 9.77 -10.78
C ARG A 98 -16.12 9.25 -11.82
N PRO A 99 -16.22 9.89 -13.02
CA PRO A 99 -16.90 9.25 -14.12
C PRO A 99 -16.22 7.90 -14.34
N GLY A 100 -17.02 6.83 -14.28
CA GLY A 100 -16.59 5.51 -14.66
C GLY A 100 -15.85 5.62 -15.98
N ARG A 101 -14.60 5.15 -16.00
CA ARG A 101 -13.81 5.10 -17.22
C ARG A 101 -14.63 4.23 -18.18
N PRO A 102 -15.12 4.74 -19.32
CA PRO A 102 -15.95 3.93 -20.18
C PRO A 102 -15.15 2.72 -20.61
N ASP A 103 -15.75 1.53 -20.49
CA ASP A 103 -15.26 0.31 -21.12
C ASP A 103 -15.27 0.58 -22.62
N ARG A 104 -14.11 1.03 -23.13
CA ARG A 104 -13.96 1.39 -24.53
C ARG A 104 -14.00 0.08 -25.32
N PRO A 105 -15.02 -0.15 -26.19
CA PRO A 105 -15.11 -1.40 -26.93
C PRO A 105 -13.91 -1.54 -27.87
N ASP A 106 -13.29 -2.72 -27.84
CA ASP A 106 -12.06 -3.04 -28.55
C ASP A 106 -12.35 -3.58 -29.96
N TRP A 107 -12.75 -2.69 -30.89
CA TRP A 107 -12.99 -3.12 -32.28
C TRP A 107 -12.28 -2.31 -33.36
N ASP A 108 -11.37 -1.40 -33.01
CA ASP A 108 -10.58 -0.63 -34.00
C ASP A 108 -9.15 -0.31 -33.53
N ARG A 109 -8.41 -1.29 -32.99
CA ARG A 109 -6.98 -1.09 -32.75
C ARG A 109 -6.10 -1.95 -33.67
N PRO A 110 -5.75 -1.45 -34.86
CA PRO A 110 -4.65 -2.03 -35.63
C PRO A 110 -3.37 -1.92 -34.81
N GLY A 111 -2.75 -3.07 -34.53
CA GLY A 111 -1.39 -3.25 -34.03
C GLY A 111 -0.89 -2.16 -33.08
N ARG A 112 -1.03 -2.35 -31.78
CA ARG A 112 0.01 -1.80 -30.89
C ARG A 112 1.29 -2.54 -31.25
N PRO A 113 2.34 -1.87 -31.76
CA PRO A 113 3.65 -2.48 -31.73
C PRO A 113 3.92 -2.78 -30.26
N ASP A 114 4.40 -3.99 -29.95
CA ASP A 114 4.93 -4.30 -28.64
C ASP A 114 5.78 -3.13 -28.19
N ARG A 115 5.36 -2.47 -27.10
CA ARG A 115 6.09 -1.31 -26.59
C ARG A 115 7.52 -1.81 -26.34
N PRO A 116 8.55 -1.30 -27.03
CA PRO A 116 9.90 -1.81 -26.85
C PRO A 116 10.27 -1.73 -25.37
N ASP A 117 10.85 -2.81 -24.82
CA ASP A 117 11.07 -2.99 -23.38
C ASP A 117 11.88 -1.83 -22.75
N TRP A 118 12.59 -1.03 -23.55
CA TRP A 118 13.41 0.11 -23.13
C TRP A 118 12.67 1.18 -22.28
N ASP A 119 11.35 1.31 -22.41
CA ASP A 119 10.55 2.28 -21.63
C ASP A 119 10.11 1.77 -20.24
N ARG A 120 10.42 0.51 -19.90
CA ARG A 120 10.01 -0.10 -18.62
C ARG A 120 10.85 0.46 -17.46
N PRO A 121 10.22 0.97 -16.37
CA PRO A 121 10.95 1.37 -15.16
C PRO A 121 11.78 0.19 -14.63
N GLY A 122 13.10 0.37 -14.49
CA GLY A 122 14.02 -0.70 -14.10
C GLY A 122 14.69 -1.46 -15.25
N ASN A 123 14.44 -1.09 -16.52
CA ASN A 123 15.20 -1.65 -17.63
C ASN A 123 16.67 -1.16 -17.59
N PRO A 124 17.67 -2.06 -17.55
CA PRO A 124 19.09 -1.71 -17.58
C PRO A 124 19.53 -0.90 -18.81
N GLY A 125 18.77 -0.95 -19.91
CA GLY A 125 19.00 -0.17 -21.13
C GLY A 125 18.27 1.17 -21.17
N ARG A 126 17.66 1.62 -20.07
CA ARG A 126 17.01 2.93 -20.01
C ARG A 126 18.08 4.03 -20.08
N PRO A 127 18.05 4.92 -21.09
CA PRO A 127 18.95 6.06 -21.16
C PRO A 127 18.76 6.89 -19.89
N GLN A 128 19.79 7.03 -19.08
CA GLN A 128 19.81 7.92 -17.93
C GLN A 128 20.28 9.28 -18.45
N PRO A 129 19.39 10.26 -18.69
CA PRO A 129 19.81 11.54 -19.22
C PRO A 129 20.51 12.30 -18.09
N GLY A 130 21.75 12.73 -18.30
CA GLY A 130 22.41 13.69 -17.41
C GLY A 130 23.85 13.38 -16.96
N GLY A 131 24.60 12.55 -17.67
CA GLY A 131 26.03 12.31 -17.36
C GLY A 131 26.97 13.30 -18.06
N ILE A 132 28.13 13.60 -17.46
CA ILE A 132 29.23 14.25 -18.19
C ILE A 132 29.88 13.20 -19.09
N CYS A 133 29.94 13.45 -20.40
CA CYS A 133 30.57 12.53 -21.35
C CYS A 133 32.01 12.92 -21.65
N THR A 134 32.87 11.91 -21.81
CA THR A 134 34.21 12.09 -22.38
C THR A 134 34.11 12.30 -23.89
N ARG A 135 35.13 12.90 -24.51
CA ARG A 135 35.24 13.01 -25.97
C ARG A 135 35.81 11.75 -26.63
N GLU A 136 35.66 10.60 -26.00
CA GLU A 136 36.11 9.33 -26.57
C GLU A 136 35.23 8.97 -27.77
N TYR A 137 35.85 8.58 -28.89
CA TYR A 137 35.15 8.18 -30.10
C TYR A 137 35.06 6.65 -30.18
N ARG A 138 33.90 6.11 -29.80
CA ARG A 138 33.54 4.68 -29.85
C ARG A 138 32.09 4.59 -30.34
N PRO A 139 31.88 4.67 -31.66
CA PRO A 139 30.57 4.96 -32.20
C PRO A 139 29.56 3.86 -31.86
N VAL A 140 28.31 4.27 -31.66
CA VAL A 140 27.18 3.38 -31.43
C VAL A 140 26.00 3.78 -32.27
N CYS A 141 25.20 2.80 -32.69
CA CYS A 141 23.93 3.03 -33.35
C CYS A 141 22.82 3.05 -32.31
N GLY A 142 22.23 4.22 -32.11
CA GLY A 142 21.11 4.43 -31.21
C GLY A 142 19.77 4.46 -31.95
N GLN A 143 18.70 3.98 -31.31
CA GLN A 143 17.33 4.03 -31.82
C GLN A 143 16.40 4.76 -30.85
N ARG A 144 15.55 5.64 -31.38
CA ARG A 144 14.48 6.30 -30.63
C ARG A 144 13.25 6.50 -31.53
N GLY A 145 12.11 5.93 -31.13
CA GLY A 145 10.83 6.11 -31.82
C GLY A 145 10.87 5.79 -33.33
N GLY A 146 11.58 4.72 -33.72
CA GLY A 146 11.71 4.27 -35.12
C GLY A 146 12.81 4.97 -35.92
N ARG A 147 13.49 5.98 -35.37
CA ARG A 147 14.65 6.63 -36.01
C ARG A 147 15.95 6.03 -35.47
N THR A 148 16.90 5.76 -36.35
CA THR A 148 18.27 5.34 -35.99
C THR A 148 19.26 6.47 -36.24
N GLN A 149 20.21 6.66 -35.33
CA GLN A 149 21.25 7.67 -35.44
C GLN A 149 22.57 7.16 -34.85
N THR A 150 23.67 7.45 -35.52
CA THR A 150 25.02 7.19 -35.02
C THR A 150 25.40 8.25 -33.99
N PHE A 151 25.93 7.83 -32.85
CA PHE A 151 26.48 8.71 -31.81
C PHE A 151 27.99 8.49 -31.69
N PRO A 152 28.78 9.53 -31.35
CA PRO A 152 30.22 9.43 -31.12
C PRO A 152 30.59 8.41 -30.05
N ASN A 153 29.77 8.29 -29.00
CA ASN A 153 29.89 7.25 -27.98
C ASN A 153 28.54 6.93 -27.29
N ALA A 154 28.55 5.87 -26.49
CA ALA A 154 27.40 5.41 -25.72
C ALA A 154 26.86 6.46 -24.73
N CYS A 155 27.73 7.24 -24.12
CA CYS A 155 27.33 8.28 -23.17
C CYS A 155 26.49 9.36 -23.87
N GLU A 156 26.93 9.84 -25.04
CA GLU A 156 26.20 10.83 -25.82
C GLU A 156 24.86 10.28 -26.33
N ALA A 157 24.80 9.02 -26.75
CA ALA A 157 23.56 8.36 -27.13
C ALA A 157 22.55 8.33 -25.97
N ASN A 158 23.02 7.96 -24.77
CA ASN A 158 22.18 7.88 -23.57
C ASN A 158 21.69 9.25 -23.12
N ASN A 159 22.56 10.27 -23.15
CA ASN A 159 22.19 11.65 -22.84
C ASN A 159 21.16 12.22 -23.83
N ALA A 160 21.26 11.84 -25.11
CA ALA A 160 20.27 12.18 -26.13
C ALA A 160 18.98 11.33 -26.04
N GLY A 161 18.90 10.36 -25.13
CA GLY A 161 17.72 9.51 -24.94
C GLY A 161 17.54 8.43 -26.01
N PHE A 162 18.62 8.00 -26.66
CA PHE A 162 18.61 6.90 -27.63
C PHE A 162 19.01 5.59 -26.93
N GLY A 163 18.28 4.51 -27.20
CA GLY A 163 18.68 3.16 -26.78
C GLY A 163 19.67 2.57 -27.79
N ILE A 164 20.75 1.96 -27.31
CA ILE A 164 21.80 1.42 -28.19
C ILE A 164 21.36 0.06 -28.75
N ILE A 165 21.33 -0.07 -30.08
CA ILE A 165 20.93 -1.31 -30.78
C ILE A 165 22.11 -2.06 -31.41
N SER A 166 23.22 -1.38 -31.68
CA SER A 166 24.46 -2.00 -32.20
C SER A 166 25.69 -1.20 -31.78
N SER A 167 26.79 -1.90 -31.57
CA SER A 167 28.13 -1.29 -31.54
C SER A 167 28.53 -0.86 -32.96
N GLY A 168 29.17 0.31 -33.09
CA GLY A 168 29.53 0.90 -34.37
C GLY A 168 28.44 1.82 -34.94
N GLU A 169 28.71 2.38 -36.11
CA GLU A 169 27.77 3.28 -36.79
C GLU A 169 26.52 2.55 -37.30
N CYS A 170 25.41 3.28 -37.46
CA CYS A 170 24.22 2.71 -38.08
C CYS A 170 24.49 2.31 -39.52
N ARG A 171 24.18 1.06 -39.86
CA ARG A 171 24.18 0.59 -41.26
C ARG A 171 22.97 1.20 -41.96
N ARG A 172 23.19 1.74 -43.17
CA ARG A 172 22.11 2.20 -44.05
C ARG A 172 21.43 1.03 -44.75
#